data_AF-A0A7S1RUI3-F1
#
_entry.id   AF-A0A7S1RUI3-F1
#
_cell.length_a   1.000
_cell.length_b   1.000
_cell.length_c   1.000
_cell.angle_alpha   90.00
_cell.angle_beta   90.00
_cell.angle_gamma   90.00
#
_symmetry.space_group_name_H-M   'P 1'
#
loop_
_entity.id
_entity.type
_entity.pdbx_description
1 polymer ?
#
loop_
_entity_poly.entity_id
_entity_poly.type
_entity_poly.pdbx_seq_one_letter_code
_entity_poly.pdbx_strand_id
1 'polypeptide(L)'
;RLNKFYNPKLYKPPAKRELSAEDRIAVNLGGGTVPPTPAPAGIAGTGITAFVEVAAHMQKKSDAAPPPPPETFGAYTKKSKMNTGVVAMVDMLIKDLDKEMTEAEVEEKDAQADYETMMKDSAEKRKADSKSLSEKEMAIADMEADLQSHKDDKAAASNELAMTLKYISSLHAECDWLLQYFDVRKEARVSEIDALGKAKAVLSGADYSLLQTSSRGFLRGSP
;
A
#
# COMPACT_ATOMS: atom_id res chain seq x y z
N ARG A 1 -17.28 20.83 -13.13
CA ARG A 1 -16.62 20.96 -11.79
C ARG A 1 -17.34 21.99 -10.91
N LEU A 2 -17.66 23.19 -11.40
CA LEU A 2 -18.33 24.25 -10.63
C LEU A 2 -19.69 23.83 -10.01
N ASN A 3 -20.52 23.11 -10.76
CA ASN A 3 -21.84 22.68 -10.29
C ASN A 3 -21.81 21.67 -9.11
N LYS A 4 -20.67 21.01 -8.87
CA LYS A 4 -20.48 20.08 -7.75
C LYS A 4 -20.36 20.84 -6.41
N PHE A 5 -19.79 22.05 -6.45
CA PHE A 5 -19.55 22.87 -5.26
C PHE A 5 -20.79 23.69 -4.88
N TYR A 6 -21.47 24.29 -5.85
CA TYR A 6 -22.57 25.23 -5.56
C TYR A 6 -23.96 24.58 -5.48
N ASN A 7 -24.13 23.33 -5.93
CA ASN A 7 -25.44 22.67 -5.86
C ASN A 7 -25.35 21.14 -5.66
N PRO A 8 -24.91 20.66 -4.47
CA PRO A 8 -24.58 19.26 -4.24
C PRO A 8 -25.78 18.31 -4.29
N LYS A 9 -27.00 18.78 -4.00
CA LYS A 9 -28.22 17.95 -4.00
C LYS A 9 -28.72 17.59 -5.42
N LEU A 10 -28.31 18.33 -6.44
CA LEU A 10 -28.72 18.12 -7.84
C LEU A 10 -27.58 17.55 -8.71
N TYR A 11 -26.38 17.36 -8.15
CA TYR A 11 -25.24 16.87 -8.88
C TYR A 11 -25.32 15.35 -9.09
N LYS A 12 -25.57 14.92 -10.33
CA LYS A 12 -25.37 13.53 -10.74
C LYS A 12 -23.91 13.32 -11.18
N PRO A 13 -23.13 12.46 -10.51
CA PRO A 13 -21.77 12.17 -10.94
C PRO A 13 -21.78 11.44 -12.30
N PRO A 14 -20.81 11.73 -13.19
CA PRO A 14 -20.67 10.98 -14.44
C PRO A 14 -20.32 9.52 -14.14
N ALA A 15 -20.83 8.60 -14.95
CA ALA A 15 -20.52 7.17 -14.84
C ALA A 15 -19.01 6.95 -14.96
N LYS A 16 -18.43 6.14 -14.05
CA LYS A 16 -17.01 5.78 -14.10
C LYS A 16 -16.79 4.92 -15.34
N ARG A 17 -15.96 5.39 -16.27
CA ARG A 17 -15.50 4.63 -17.43
C ARG A 17 -14.37 3.71 -16.97
N GLU A 18 -14.51 2.41 -17.19
CA GLU A 18 -13.39 1.49 -17.03
C GLU A 18 -12.41 1.73 -18.17
N LEU A 19 -11.17 2.08 -17.82
CA LEU A 19 -10.09 2.36 -18.77
C LEU A 19 -9.41 1.04 -19.14
N SER A 20 -9.11 0.82 -20.42
CA SER A 20 -8.35 -0.35 -20.86
C SER A 20 -6.92 -0.30 -20.32
N ALA A 21 -6.22 -1.44 -20.35
CA ALA A 21 -4.88 -1.57 -19.79
C ALA A 21 -3.88 -0.59 -20.43
N GLU A 22 -4.05 -0.26 -21.71
CA GLU A 22 -3.20 0.69 -22.43
C GLU A 22 -3.42 2.14 -21.96
N ASP A 23 -4.67 2.54 -21.70
CA ASP A 23 -5.01 3.90 -21.26
C ASP A 23 -4.55 4.19 -19.81
N ARG A 24 -4.41 3.15 -18.98
CA ARG A 24 -3.85 3.26 -17.61
C ARG A 24 -2.36 3.57 -17.61
N ILE A 25 -1.61 3.06 -18.58
CA ILE A 25 -0.16 3.27 -18.65
C ILE A 25 0.14 4.73 -19.01
N ALA A 26 -0.66 5.34 -19.90
CA ALA A 26 -0.53 6.75 -20.26
C ALA A 26 -0.81 7.71 -19.09
N VAL A 27 -1.80 7.40 -18.24
CA VAL A 27 -2.15 8.24 -17.08
C VAL A 27 -1.13 8.14 -15.95
N ASN A 28 -0.49 6.99 -15.75
CA ASN A 28 0.53 6.81 -14.71
C ASN A 28 1.91 7.37 -15.09
N LEU A 29 2.18 7.60 -16.37
CA LEU A 29 3.46 8.11 -16.88
C LEU A 29 3.42 9.64 -17.18
N GLY A 30 2.73 10.42 -16.33
CA GLY A 30 2.99 11.87 -16.19
C GLY A 30 2.46 12.80 -17.28
N GLY A 31 1.62 12.34 -18.23
CA GLY A 31 0.99 13.19 -19.25
C GLY A 31 -0.49 13.44 -18.97
N GLY A 32 -0.83 14.55 -18.32
CA GLY A 32 -2.21 14.95 -18.11
C GLY A 32 -2.96 15.18 -19.43
N THR A 33 -4.17 14.60 -19.51
CA THR A 33 -5.22 14.70 -20.56
C THR A 33 -5.23 13.61 -21.64
N VAL A 34 -6.38 12.91 -21.69
CA VAL A 34 -6.80 12.01 -22.76
C VAL A 34 -6.87 12.81 -24.07
N PRO A 35 -6.42 12.27 -25.23
CA PRO A 35 -6.58 12.97 -26.51
C PRO A 35 -8.05 13.36 -26.75
N PRO A 36 -8.34 14.61 -27.17
CA PRO A 36 -9.70 15.01 -27.47
C PRO A 36 -10.23 14.19 -28.64
N THR A 37 -11.44 13.65 -28.46
CA THR A 37 -12.19 12.92 -29.48
C THR A 37 -12.44 13.84 -30.68
N PRO A 38 -12.32 13.38 -31.94
CA PRO A 38 -12.76 14.18 -33.08
C PRO A 38 -14.24 14.50 -32.91
N ALA A 39 -14.58 15.79 -32.98
CA ALA A 39 -15.93 16.27 -32.78
C ALA A 39 -16.88 15.64 -33.81
N PRO A 40 -18.02 15.06 -33.37
CA PRO A 40 -19.09 14.69 -34.28
C PRO A 40 -19.60 15.94 -35.00
N ALA A 41 -19.69 15.84 -36.31
CA ALA A 41 -20.33 16.83 -37.15
C ALA A 41 -21.77 17.09 -36.66
N GLY A 42 -22.13 18.37 -36.55
CA GLY A 42 -23.52 18.82 -36.51
C GLY A 42 -24.04 19.15 -35.11
N ILE A 43 -24.30 20.44 -34.90
CA ILE A 43 -25.14 20.92 -33.79
C ILE A 43 -26.59 20.62 -34.15
N ALA A 44 -27.18 19.63 -33.49
CA ALA A 44 -28.62 19.40 -33.51
C ALA A 44 -29.33 20.54 -32.76
N GLY A 45 -30.26 21.22 -33.42
CA GLY A 45 -31.21 22.13 -32.76
C GLY A 45 -31.09 23.63 -33.08
N THR A 46 -30.16 24.05 -33.93
CA THR A 46 -30.10 25.44 -34.43
C THR A 46 -30.42 25.46 -35.91
N GLY A 47 -31.65 25.80 -36.27
CA GLY A 47 -32.16 25.88 -37.65
C GLY A 47 -31.52 26.99 -38.50
N ILE A 48 -30.19 27.01 -38.60
CA ILE A 48 -29.44 27.93 -39.44
C ILE A 48 -29.25 27.25 -40.79
N THR A 49 -30.19 27.50 -41.69
CA THR A 49 -30.07 27.16 -43.11
C THR A 49 -28.94 27.96 -43.73
N ALA A 50 -28.05 27.27 -44.45
CA ALA A 50 -27.02 27.89 -45.27
C ALA A 50 -27.61 29.02 -46.15
N PHE A 51 -27.00 30.20 -46.08
CA PHE A 51 -27.33 31.32 -46.96
C PHE A 51 -26.93 30.97 -48.39
N VAL A 52 -27.93 30.72 -49.23
CA VAL A 52 -27.78 30.58 -50.68
C VAL A 52 -27.67 32.00 -51.27
N GLU A 53 -26.54 32.28 -51.92
CA GLU A 53 -26.31 33.51 -52.66
C GLU A 53 -27.04 33.44 -54.01
N VAL A 54 -28.15 34.17 -54.15
CA VAL A 54 -28.82 34.37 -55.46
C VAL A 54 -28.47 35.76 -55.96
N ALA A 55 -27.52 35.81 -56.89
CA ALA A 55 -27.20 37.00 -57.66
C ALA A 55 -28.28 37.22 -58.74
N ALA A 56 -29.19 38.17 -58.51
CA ALA A 56 -30.18 38.61 -59.50
C ALA A 56 -29.79 39.99 -60.05
N HIS A 57 -28.94 40.02 -61.09
CA HIS A 57 -28.66 41.25 -61.83
C HIS A 57 -29.57 41.31 -63.07
N MET A 58 -30.78 41.87 -62.91
CA MET A 58 -31.64 42.23 -64.05
C MET A 58 -31.40 43.70 -64.44
N GLN A 59 -30.66 43.89 -65.52
CA GLN A 59 -30.51 45.16 -66.24
C GLN A 59 -31.81 45.46 -67.01
N LYS A 60 -32.55 46.50 -66.60
CA LYS A 60 -33.50 47.20 -67.48
C LYS A 60 -32.98 48.61 -67.75
N LYS A 61 -32.62 48.85 -69.02
CA LYS A 61 -32.40 50.19 -69.60
C LYS A 61 -33.75 50.88 -69.80
N SER A 62 -33.86 52.13 -69.39
CA SER A 62 -34.83 53.08 -69.94
C SER A 62 -34.23 54.49 -69.89
N ASP A 63 -34.14 55.10 -71.07
CA ASP A 63 -33.68 56.45 -71.33
C ASP A 63 -34.60 57.52 -70.70
N ALA A 64 -34.06 58.39 -69.85
CA ALA A 64 -34.58 59.73 -69.57
C ALA A 64 -33.51 60.57 -68.84
N ALA A 65 -33.26 61.79 -69.31
CA ALA A 65 -32.26 62.71 -68.75
C ALA A 65 -32.66 63.21 -67.33
N PRO A 66 -31.72 63.43 -66.40
CA PRO A 66 -32.01 63.80 -65.01
C PRO A 66 -32.45 65.28 -64.86
N PRO A 67 -33.35 65.59 -63.90
CA PRO A 67 -33.69 66.97 -63.53
C PRO A 67 -32.50 67.73 -62.91
N PRO A 68 -32.51 69.08 -62.94
CA PRO A 68 -31.39 69.91 -62.51
C PRO A 68 -30.99 69.67 -61.03
N PRO A 69 -29.70 69.88 -60.69
CA PRO A 69 -29.11 69.40 -59.45
C PRO A 69 -29.74 70.05 -58.21
N PRO A 70 -30.01 69.27 -57.15
CA PRO A 70 -30.48 69.80 -55.86
C PRO A 70 -29.41 70.69 -55.22
N GLU A 71 -29.85 71.68 -54.45
CA GLU A 71 -28.98 72.63 -53.73
C GLU A 71 -27.87 71.91 -52.96
N THR A 72 -26.63 72.28 -53.27
CA THR A 72 -25.42 71.71 -52.68
C THR A 72 -25.34 72.05 -51.20
N PHE A 73 -25.25 71.00 -50.37
CA PHE A 73 -24.77 70.95 -48.99
C PHE A 73 -24.78 72.29 -48.22
N GLY A 74 -25.80 72.45 -47.37
CA GLY A 74 -25.79 73.44 -46.29
C GLY A 74 -24.51 73.36 -45.44
N ALA A 75 -24.16 74.51 -44.84
CA ALA A 75 -22.94 74.74 -44.08
C ALA A 75 -22.47 73.54 -43.22
N TYR A 76 -21.19 73.20 -43.34
CA TYR A 76 -20.50 72.23 -42.50
C TYR A 76 -20.71 72.56 -41.02
N THR A 77 -21.64 71.84 -40.37
CA THR A 77 -21.74 71.84 -38.92
C THR A 77 -20.49 71.18 -38.39
N LYS A 78 -19.57 71.95 -37.79
CA LYS A 78 -18.42 71.40 -37.08
C LYS A 78 -18.90 70.30 -36.13
N LYS A 79 -18.53 69.04 -36.40
CA LYS A 79 -18.75 67.87 -35.52
C LYS A 79 -17.92 67.94 -34.21
N SER A 80 -17.74 69.13 -33.65
CA SER A 80 -16.89 69.40 -32.49
C SER A 80 -17.33 68.61 -31.25
N LYS A 81 -18.61 68.24 -31.12
CA LYS A 81 -19.12 67.42 -30.01
C LYS A 81 -18.81 65.91 -30.12
N MET A 82 -18.43 65.38 -31.29
CA MET A 82 -18.10 63.94 -31.46
C MET A 82 -16.68 63.57 -30.99
N ASN A 83 -15.72 64.51 -30.96
CA ASN A 83 -14.34 64.21 -30.55
C ASN A 83 -14.20 63.95 -29.04
N THR A 84 -15.06 64.55 -28.21
CA THR A 84 -15.05 64.37 -26.75
C THR A 84 -15.36 62.94 -26.31
N GLY A 85 -16.16 62.19 -27.09
CA GLY A 85 -16.47 60.79 -26.78
C GLY A 85 -15.29 59.84 -27.03
N VAL A 86 -14.50 60.07 -28.08
CA VAL A 86 -13.32 59.26 -28.39
C VAL A 86 -12.21 59.51 -27.36
N VAL A 87 -11.99 60.76 -26.95
CA VAL A 87 -11.02 61.09 -25.88
C VAL A 87 -11.41 60.43 -24.56
N ALA A 88 -12.69 60.42 -24.19
CA ALA A 88 -13.15 59.72 -22.98
C ALA A 88 -12.96 58.19 -23.05
N MET A 89 -13.08 57.59 -24.25
CA MET A 89 -12.83 56.16 -24.46
C MET A 89 -11.33 55.84 -24.37
N VAL A 90 -10.46 56.73 -24.84
CA VAL A 90 -9.00 56.63 -24.67
C VAL A 90 -8.62 56.80 -23.19
N ASP A 91 -9.23 57.74 -22.47
CA ASP A 91 -8.99 57.92 -21.03
C ASP A 91 -9.45 56.71 -20.19
N MET A 92 -10.52 56.02 -20.59
CA MET A 92 -10.90 54.74 -19.97
C MET A 92 -9.87 53.65 -20.26
N LEU A 93 -9.42 53.51 -21.52
CA LEU A 93 -8.39 52.54 -21.89
C LEU A 93 -7.07 52.77 -21.13
N ILE A 94 -6.68 54.03 -20.91
CA ILE A 94 -5.48 54.36 -20.12
C ILE A 94 -5.67 53.90 -18.67
N LYS A 95 -6.83 54.16 -18.05
CA LYS A 95 -7.12 53.71 -16.68
C LYS A 95 -7.20 52.20 -16.56
N ASP A 96 -7.77 51.53 -17.55
CA ASP A 96 -7.84 50.07 -17.60
C ASP A 96 -6.42 49.48 -17.72
N LEU A 97 -5.56 50.05 -18.57
CA LEU A 97 -4.15 49.64 -18.69
C LEU A 97 -3.35 49.91 -17.40
N ASP A 98 -3.53 51.06 -16.74
CA ASP A 98 -2.87 51.34 -15.46
C ASP A 98 -3.31 50.35 -14.37
N LYS A 99 -4.59 49.97 -14.37
CA LYS A 99 -5.13 48.98 -13.45
C LYS A 99 -4.59 47.58 -13.75
N GLU A 100 -4.59 47.16 -15.01
CA GLU A 100 -4.01 45.87 -15.45
C GLU A 100 -2.51 45.79 -15.13
N MET A 101 -1.76 46.87 -15.31
CA MET A 101 -0.34 46.92 -14.89
C MET A 101 -0.19 46.72 -13.39
N THR A 102 -1.03 47.38 -12.59
CA THR A 102 -0.98 47.25 -11.13
C THR A 102 -1.36 45.84 -10.68
N GLU A 103 -2.39 45.24 -11.28
CA GLU A 103 -2.81 43.86 -11.01
C GLU A 103 -1.70 42.87 -11.40
N ALA A 104 -1.10 43.02 -12.59
CA ALA A 104 0.00 42.18 -13.06
C ALA A 104 1.25 42.28 -12.17
N GLU A 105 1.62 43.48 -11.71
CA GLU A 105 2.77 43.66 -10.81
C GLU A 105 2.55 43.01 -9.44
N VAL A 106 1.33 43.07 -8.91
CA VAL A 106 1.00 42.41 -7.64
C VAL A 106 0.98 40.89 -7.83
N GLU A 107 0.36 40.40 -8.90
CA GLU A 107 0.30 38.97 -9.19
C GLU A 107 1.69 38.38 -9.45
N GLU A 108 2.59 39.08 -10.14
CA GLU A 108 3.98 38.67 -10.29
C GLU A 108 4.73 38.61 -8.95
N LYS A 109 4.56 39.61 -8.07
CA LYS A 109 5.21 39.63 -6.76
C LYS A 109 4.73 38.49 -5.87
N ASP A 110 3.43 38.26 -5.84
CA ASP A 110 2.82 37.18 -5.07
C ASP A 110 3.26 35.81 -5.62
N ALA A 111 3.23 35.63 -6.95
CA ALA A 111 3.67 34.40 -7.59
C ALA A 111 5.17 34.12 -7.34
N GLN A 112 6.02 35.16 -7.35
CA GLN A 112 7.43 35.02 -7.03
C GLN A 112 7.64 34.63 -5.56
N ALA A 113 6.92 35.27 -4.63
CA ALA A 113 7.00 34.95 -3.21
C ALA A 113 6.54 33.51 -2.91
N ASP A 114 5.45 33.08 -3.53
CA ASP A 114 4.93 31.71 -3.42
C ASP A 114 5.93 30.69 -3.99
N TYR A 115 6.54 30.98 -5.14
CA TYR A 115 7.55 30.12 -5.73
C TYR A 115 8.78 29.97 -4.84
N GLU A 116 9.30 31.09 -4.30
CA GLU A 116 10.46 31.07 -3.40
C GLU A 116 10.16 30.31 -2.11
N THR A 117 8.95 30.47 -1.56
CA THR A 117 8.51 29.75 -0.36
C THR A 117 8.36 28.26 -0.66
N MET A 118 7.67 27.90 -1.74
CA MET A 118 7.51 26.51 -2.18
C MET A 118 8.87 25.83 -2.40
N MET A 119 9.83 26.54 -3.00
CA MET A 119 11.17 25.99 -3.24
C MET A 119 11.96 25.75 -1.95
N LYS A 120 11.84 26.65 -0.96
CA LYS A 120 12.43 26.48 0.37
C LYS A 120 11.81 25.29 1.09
N ASP A 121 10.48 25.24 1.18
CA ASP A 121 9.73 24.17 1.83
C ASP A 121 10.01 22.81 1.17
N SER A 122 10.09 22.77 -0.17
CA SER A 122 10.43 21.56 -0.91
C SER A 122 11.86 21.10 -0.66
N ALA A 123 12.80 22.03 -0.46
CA ALA A 123 14.17 21.69 -0.11
C ALA A 123 14.27 21.13 1.32
N GLU A 124 13.58 21.74 2.28
CA GLU A 124 13.52 21.25 3.66
C GLU A 124 12.82 19.89 3.75
N LYS A 125 11.69 19.75 3.07
CA LYS A 125 10.95 18.50 2.99
C LYS A 125 11.79 17.37 2.40
N ARG A 126 12.50 17.61 1.29
CA ARG A 126 13.42 16.61 0.73
C ARG A 126 14.49 16.18 1.74
N LYS A 127 15.09 17.12 2.46
CA LYS A 127 16.09 16.78 3.50
C LYS A 127 15.48 15.95 4.63
N ALA A 128 14.29 16.33 5.12
CA ALA A 128 13.59 15.60 6.16
C ALA A 128 13.20 14.19 5.70
N ASP A 129 12.64 14.06 4.50
CA ASP A 129 12.24 12.78 3.92
C ASP A 129 13.45 11.88 3.67
N SER A 130 14.56 12.40 3.13
CA SER A 130 15.80 11.63 2.96
C SER A 130 16.38 11.15 4.29
N LYS A 131 16.35 11.99 5.33
CA LYS A 131 16.77 11.58 6.68
C LYS A 131 15.86 10.50 7.24
N SER A 132 14.55 10.67 7.14
CA SER A 132 13.58 9.68 7.64
C SER A 132 13.70 8.35 6.90
N LEU A 133 13.97 8.36 5.60
CA LEU A 133 14.20 7.16 4.80
C LEU A 133 15.42 6.39 5.31
N SER A 134 16.55 7.08 5.52
CA SER A 134 17.76 6.45 6.08
C SER A 134 17.53 5.89 7.49
N GLU A 135 16.85 6.63 8.36
CA GLU A 135 16.50 6.15 9.72
C GLU A 135 15.61 4.89 9.67
N LYS A 136 14.63 4.88 8.76
CA LYS A 136 13.74 3.72 8.58
C LYS A 136 14.47 2.52 7.98
N GLU A 137 15.38 2.74 7.03
CA GLU A 137 16.21 1.66 6.47
C GLU A 137 17.10 1.03 7.53
N MET A 138 17.73 1.82 8.39
CA MET A 138 18.50 1.30 9.53
C MET A 138 17.61 0.50 10.49
N ALA A 139 16.44 1.04 10.85
CA ALA A 139 15.50 0.34 11.72
C ALA A 139 14.98 -0.97 11.11
N ILE A 140 14.78 -1.03 9.79
CA ILE A 140 14.41 -2.27 9.09
C ILE A 140 15.54 -3.28 9.20
N ALA A 141 16.78 -2.87 8.91
CA ALA A 141 17.93 -3.76 8.98
C ALA A 141 18.14 -4.34 10.39
N ASP A 142 18.04 -3.50 11.43
CA ASP A 142 18.15 -3.94 12.83
C ASP A 142 17.04 -4.94 13.18
N MET A 143 15.79 -4.64 12.82
CA MET A 143 14.64 -5.53 13.08
C MET A 143 14.73 -6.85 12.31
N GLU A 144 15.27 -6.85 11.09
CA GLU A 144 15.53 -8.06 10.33
C GLU A 144 16.62 -8.92 10.97
N ALA A 145 17.67 -8.29 11.50
CA ALA A 145 18.73 -8.98 12.24
C ALA A 145 18.20 -9.63 13.53
N ASP A 146 17.43 -8.87 14.32
CA ASP A 146 16.78 -9.38 15.54
C ASP A 146 15.82 -10.53 15.23
N LEU A 147 15.01 -10.39 14.16
CA LEU A 147 14.10 -11.43 13.72
C LEU A 147 14.86 -12.71 13.34
N GLN A 148 15.98 -12.59 12.64
CA GLN A 148 16.79 -13.75 12.28
C GLN A 148 17.42 -14.40 13.52
N SER A 149 17.99 -13.61 14.44
CA SER A 149 18.52 -14.11 15.72
C SER A 149 17.45 -14.87 16.50
N HIS A 150 16.25 -14.30 16.65
CA HIS A 150 15.16 -14.95 17.38
C HIS A 150 14.64 -16.22 16.70
N LYS A 151 14.69 -16.31 15.36
CA LYS A 151 14.38 -17.55 14.65
C LYS A 151 15.41 -18.64 14.96
N ASP A 152 16.68 -18.29 14.94
CA ASP A 152 17.77 -19.22 15.21
C ASP A 152 17.75 -19.68 16.68
N ASP A 153 17.53 -18.76 17.63
CA ASP A 153 17.34 -19.06 19.05
C ASP A 153 16.16 -20.00 19.28
N LYS A 154 15.02 -19.74 18.62
CA LYS A 154 13.84 -20.60 18.72
C LYS A 154 14.12 -21.99 18.16
N ALA A 155 14.83 -22.10 17.04
CA ALA A 155 15.19 -23.38 16.46
C ALA A 155 16.13 -24.17 17.38
N ALA A 156 17.15 -23.51 17.93
CA ALA A 156 18.07 -24.08 18.90
C ALA A 156 17.33 -24.56 20.16
N ALA A 157 16.51 -23.71 20.78
CA ALA A 157 15.73 -24.05 21.96
C ALA A 157 14.74 -25.20 21.70
N SER A 158 14.13 -25.26 20.51
CA SER A 158 13.25 -26.37 20.13
C SER A 158 14.01 -27.68 19.99
N ASN A 159 15.24 -27.65 19.48
CA ASN A 159 16.09 -28.83 19.39
C ASN A 159 16.53 -29.31 20.77
N GLU A 160 16.96 -28.39 21.64
CA GLU A 160 17.29 -28.69 23.03
C GLU A 160 16.10 -29.29 23.79
N LEU A 161 14.90 -28.74 23.59
CA LEU A 161 13.67 -29.29 24.16
C LEU A 161 13.38 -30.71 23.65
N ALA A 162 13.58 -30.97 22.35
CA ALA A 162 13.40 -32.31 21.81
C ALA A 162 14.43 -33.31 22.37
N MET A 163 15.69 -32.89 22.55
CA MET A 163 16.75 -33.72 23.10
C MET A 163 16.54 -34.00 24.60
N THR A 164 16.13 -33.01 25.38
CA THR A 164 15.79 -33.20 26.80
C THR A 164 14.59 -34.11 26.99
N LEU A 165 13.54 -34.02 26.15
CA LEU A 165 12.43 -34.96 26.18
C LEU A 165 12.85 -36.40 25.85
N LYS A 166 13.74 -36.59 24.86
CA LYS A 166 14.31 -37.90 24.57
C LYS A 166 15.10 -38.45 25.77
N TYR A 167 15.92 -37.61 26.40
CA TYR A 167 16.68 -38.01 27.57
C TYR A 167 15.78 -38.39 28.76
N ILE A 168 14.71 -37.64 29.01
CA ILE A 168 13.71 -38.00 30.02
C ILE A 168 13.07 -39.36 29.68
N SER A 169 12.74 -39.61 28.42
CA SER A 169 12.14 -40.88 28.00
C SER A 169 13.09 -42.09 28.19
N SER A 170 14.39 -41.92 27.91
CA SER A 170 15.38 -42.98 28.16
C SER A 170 15.58 -43.22 29.66
N LEU A 171 15.58 -42.14 30.46
CA LEU A 171 15.66 -42.25 31.92
C LEU A 171 14.46 -42.98 32.51
N HIS A 172 13.25 -42.68 32.04
CA HIS A 172 12.06 -43.44 32.45
C HIS A 172 12.19 -44.91 32.09
N ALA A 173 12.64 -45.25 30.87
CA ALA A 173 12.82 -46.65 30.48
C ALA A 173 13.83 -47.39 31.40
N GLU A 174 14.94 -46.74 31.76
CA GLU A 174 15.93 -47.29 32.69
C GLU A 174 15.37 -47.42 34.12
N CYS A 175 14.77 -46.35 34.65
CA CYS A 175 14.21 -46.33 36.00
C CYS A 175 13.05 -47.33 36.16
N ASP A 176 12.13 -47.40 35.20
CA ASP A 176 10.98 -48.32 35.23
C ASP A 176 11.45 -49.77 35.20
N TRP A 177 12.43 -50.09 34.36
CA TRP A 177 13.06 -51.40 34.35
C TRP A 177 13.71 -51.71 35.70
N LEU A 178 14.43 -50.74 36.28
CA LEU A 178 15.04 -50.94 37.60
C LEU A 178 13.98 -51.19 38.69
N LEU A 179 12.88 -50.44 38.70
CA LEU A 179 11.82 -50.58 39.69
C LEU A 179 11.08 -51.91 39.53
N GLN A 180 10.77 -52.32 38.30
CA GLN A 180 10.08 -53.58 38.01
C GLN A 180 10.84 -54.81 38.53
N TYR A 181 12.17 -54.81 38.41
CA TYR A 181 13.01 -55.93 38.85
C TYR A 181 13.72 -55.68 40.19
N PHE A 182 13.35 -54.64 40.94
CA PHE A 182 14.00 -54.31 42.21
C PHE A 182 13.79 -55.43 43.24
N ASP A 183 12.55 -55.88 43.42
CA ASP A 183 12.21 -56.90 44.43
C ASP A 183 12.86 -58.25 44.13
N VAL A 184 12.82 -58.70 42.87
CA VAL A 184 13.50 -59.95 42.44
C VAL A 184 15.01 -59.86 42.69
N ARG A 185 15.65 -58.72 42.38
CA ARG A 185 17.08 -58.53 42.64
C ARG A 185 17.40 -58.43 44.12
N LYS A 186 16.49 -57.88 44.93
CA LYS A 186 16.62 -57.84 46.39
C LYS A 186 16.52 -59.24 46.98
N GLU A 187 15.54 -60.03 46.56
CA GLU A 187 15.36 -61.42 46.99
C GLU A 187 16.56 -62.29 46.59
N ALA A 188 17.01 -62.20 45.33
CA ALA A 188 18.20 -62.90 44.86
C ALA A 188 19.46 -62.56 45.68
N ARG A 189 19.67 -61.27 46.02
CA ARG A 189 20.78 -60.85 46.91
C ARG A 189 20.65 -61.41 48.32
N VAL A 190 19.44 -61.43 48.89
CA VAL A 190 19.22 -62.04 50.22
C VAL A 190 19.52 -63.54 50.17
N SER A 191 19.08 -64.23 49.11
CA SER A 191 19.39 -65.64 48.90
C SER A 191 20.89 -65.90 48.73
N GLU A 192 21.61 -65.02 48.04
CA GLU A 192 23.07 -65.11 47.89
C GLU A 192 23.79 -64.92 49.23
N ILE A 193 23.37 -63.92 50.03
CA ILE A 193 23.92 -63.68 51.38
C ILE A 193 23.71 -64.91 52.28
N ASP A 194 22.52 -65.52 52.26
CA ASP A 194 22.25 -66.74 53.01
C ASP A 194 23.10 -67.92 52.51
N ALA A 195 23.25 -68.10 51.20
CA ALA A 195 24.11 -69.13 50.62
C ALA A 195 25.59 -68.94 51.01
N LEU A 196 26.10 -67.71 51.00
CA LEU A 196 27.45 -67.38 51.46
C LEU A 196 27.60 -67.62 52.97
N GLY A 197 26.57 -67.31 53.77
CA GLY A 197 26.53 -67.61 55.20
C GLY A 197 26.61 -69.11 55.48
N LYS A 198 25.82 -69.91 54.75
CA LYS A 198 25.85 -71.38 54.81
C LYS A 198 27.22 -71.93 54.39
N ALA A 199 27.79 -71.44 53.30
CA ALA A 199 29.12 -71.84 52.85
C ALA A 199 30.20 -71.55 53.90
N LYS A 200 30.14 -70.38 54.54
CA LYS A 200 31.04 -70.02 55.65
C LYS A 200 30.86 -70.95 56.86
N ALA A 201 29.62 -71.29 57.20
CA ALA A 201 29.32 -72.20 58.30
C ALA A 201 29.86 -73.62 58.03
N VAL A 202 29.68 -74.14 56.81
CA VAL A 202 30.29 -75.42 56.37
C VAL A 202 31.80 -75.39 56.54
N LEU A 203 32.47 -74.35 56.06
CA LEU A 203 33.93 -74.19 56.21
C LEU A 203 34.38 -74.02 57.67
N SER A 204 33.48 -73.56 58.55
CA SER A 204 33.72 -73.43 59.99
C SER A 204 33.36 -74.69 60.79
N GLY A 205 33.03 -75.80 60.11
CA GLY A 205 32.78 -77.10 60.74
C GLY A 205 31.31 -77.43 61.02
N ALA A 206 30.35 -76.65 60.52
CA ALA A 206 28.94 -77.00 60.59
C ALA A 206 28.59 -78.02 59.49
N ASP A 207 28.19 -79.24 59.88
CA ASP A 207 27.84 -80.30 58.93
C ASP A 207 26.38 -80.16 58.46
N TYR A 208 26.21 -79.73 57.20
CA TYR A 208 24.91 -79.71 56.51
C TYR A 208 24.75 -80.87 55.52
N SER A 209 25.66 -81.86 55.51
CA SER A 209 25.76 -82.85 54.43
C SER A 209 24.89 -84.10 54.58
N LEU A 210 24.13 -84.29 55.67
CA LEU A 210 23.63 -85.64 55.97
C LEU A 210 22.24 -85.76 56.61
N LEU A 211 21.26 -84.98 56.14
CA LEU A 211 19.82 -85.25 56.38
C LEU A 211 19.23 -86.31 55.43
N GLN A 212 20.06 -87.13 54.81
CA GLN A 212 19.67 -88.32 54.08
C GLN A 212 20.12 -89.58 54.84
N THR A 213 19.69 -89.73 56.09
CA THR A 213 19.95 -90.93 56.90
C THR A 213 18.66 -91.70 57.19
N SER A 214 18.55 -92.87 56.54
CA SER A 214 17.88 -94.08 57.04
C SER A 214 16.36 -94.08 57.26
N SER A 215 15.57 -94.34 56.21
CA SER A 215 14.33 -95.12 56.34
C SER A 215 14.60 -96.61 56.06
N ARG A 216 15.19 -97.31 57.04
CA ARG A 216 15.14 -98.79 57.07
C ARG A 216 13.75 -99.22 57.52
N GLY A 217 12.86 -99.47 56.57
CA GLY A 217 11.57 -100.17 56.79
C GLY A 217 11.61 -101.56 56.16
N PHE A 218 12.06 -102.55 56.93
CA PHE A 218 12.08 -103.96 56.59
C PHE A 218 10.84 -104.64 57.23
N LEU A 219 9.93 -105.20 56.42
CA LEU A 219 9.31 -106.56 56.54
C LEU A 219 7.84 -106.71 56.11
N ARG A 220 7.67 -107.58 55.10
CA ARG A 220 6.75 -108.74 54.96
C ARG A 220 5.26 -108.63 55.35
N GLY A 221 4.42 -109.00 54.36
CA GLY A 221 3.46 -110.10 54.50
C GLY A 221 1.98 -109.76 54.23
N SER A 222 1.49 -110.09 53.04
CA SER A 222 0.07 -110.43 52.78
C SER A 222 -0.33 -111.75 53.45
N PRO A 223 -1.63 -112.10 53.57
CA PRO A 223 -2.84 -111.40 53.12
C PRO A 223 -3.69 -110.79 54.25
#